data_AF-A0A8J7KZW8-F1
#
_entry.id   AF-A0A8J7KZW8-F1
#
_cell.length_a   1.000
_cell.length_b   1.000
_cell.length_c   1.000
_cell.angle_alpha   90.00
_cell.angle_beta   90.00
_cell.angle_gamma   90.00
#
_symmetry.space_group_name_H-M   'P 1'
#
loop_
_entity.id
_entity.type
_entity.pdbx_description
1 polymer ?
#
loop_
_entity_poly.entity_id
_entity_poly.type
_entity_poly.pdbx_seq_one_letter_code
_entity_poly.pdbx_strand_id
1 'polypeptide(L)' 'MQKEYMEILEALIDKLTLSAILEMLERICHKKAENLRTHWQDETSAKFWDKAARQIEQINVDV' A
#
# COMPACT_ATOMS: atom_id res chain seq x y z
N MET A 1 4.11 7.19 -19.31
CA MET A 1 4.42 7.10 -17.87
C MET A 1 3.18 7.14 -17.00
N GLN A 2 2.59 8.28 -16.60
CA GLN A 2 1.42 8.24 -15.69
C GLN A 2 0.23 7.45 -16.26
N LYS A 3 -0.09 7.64 -17.55
CA LYS A 3 -1.15 6.88 -18.24
C LYS A 3 -0.89 5.36 -18.22
N GLU A 4 0.35 4.97 -18.49
CA GLU A 4 0.79 3.58 -18.53
C GLU A 4 0.72 2.92 -17.14
N TYR A 5 1.09 3.64 -16.07
CA TYR A 5 0.94 3.14 -14.71
C TYR A 5 -0.53 2.96 -14.31
N MET A 6 -1.43 3.84 -14.77
CA MET A 6 -2.86 3.69 -14.55
C MET A 6 -3.44 2.49 -15.29
N GLU A 7 -3.06 2.29 -16.56
CA GLU A 7 -3.46 1.12 -17.35
C GLU A 7 -2.99 -0.20 -16.70
N ILE A 8 -1.77 -0.22 -16.14
CA ILE A 8 -1.27 -1.38 -15.41
C ILE A 8 -2.08 -1.62 -14.13
N LEU A 9 -2.41 -0.56 -13.38
CA LEU A 9 -3.17 -0.67 -12.14
C LEU A 9 -4.59 -1.16 -12.40
N GLU A 10 -5.25 -0.63 -13.44
CA GLU A 10 -6.57 -1.07 -13.90
C GLU A 10 -6.55 -2.56 -14.27
N ALA A 11 -5.57 -2.98 -15.08
CA ALA A 11 -5.42 -4.39 -15.45
C ALA A 11 -5.11 -5.33 -14.26
N LEU A 12 -4.53 -4.82 -13.18
CA LEU A 12 -4.30 -5.57 -11.95
C LEU A 12 -5.57 -5.69 -11.10
N ILE A 13 -6.37 -4.63 -11.02
CA ILE A 13 -7.67 -4.63 -10.35
C ILE A 13 -8.61 -5.62 -11.04
N ASP A 14 -8.67 -5.60 -12.37
CA ASP A 14 -9.51 -6.51 -13.17
C ASP A 14 -9.15 -7.99 -12.99
N LYS A 15 -7.86 -8.30 -12.79
CA LYS A 15 -7.37 -9.68 -12.62
C LYS A 15 -7.51 -10.22 -11.20
N LEU A 16 -7.46 -9.32 -10.22
CA LEU A 16 -7.54 -9.66 -8.80
C LEU A 16 -8.89 -9.17 -8.30
N THR A 17 -8.90 -8.16 -7.45
CA THR A 17 -10.04 -7.34 -7.05
C THR A 17 -9.49 -6.03 -6.48
N LEU A 18 -10.30 -4.99 -6.35
CA LEU A 18 -9.89 -3.77 -5.65
C LEU A 18 -9.48 -4.07 -4.19
N SER A 19 -10.21 -4.94 -3.50
CA SER A 19 -9.89 -5.35 -2.12
C SER A 19 -8.52 -6.04 -2.01
N ALA A 20 -8.19 -6.93 -2.95
CA ALA A 20 -6.88 -7.58 -2.97
C ALA A 20 -5.74 -6.59 -3.22
N ILE A 21 -5.95 -5.59 -4.09
CA ILE A 21 -4.96 -4.54 -4.34
C ILE A 21 -4.75 -3.68 -3.09
N LEU A 22 -5.82 -3.34 -2.35
CA LEU A 22 -5.72 -2.58 -1.10
C LEU A 22 -4.95 -3.37 -0.03
N GLU A 23 -5.22 -4.67 0.15
CA GLU A 23 -4.46 -5.52 1.08
C GLU A 23 -2.97 -5.59 0.68
N MET A 24 -2.66 -5.68 -0.61
CA MET A 24 -1.27 -5.65 -1.08
C MET A 24 -0.58 -4.32 -0.78
N LEU A 25 -1.28 -3.19 -0.94
CA LEU A 25 -0.76 -1.86 -0.62
C LEU A 25 -0.50 -1.71 0.89
N GLU A 26 -1.42 -2.18 1.73
CA GLU A 26 -1.25 -2.23 3.20
C GLU A 26 0.02 -2.99 3.58
N ARG A 27 0.21 -4.20 3.03
CA ARG A 27 1.41 -5.02 3.27
C ARG A 27 2.69 -4.33 2.81
N ILE A 28 2.66 -3.62 1.68
CA ILE A 28 3.80 -2.82 1.20
C ILE A 28 4.11 -1.69 2.19
N CYS A 29 3.09 -1.01 2.73
CA CYS A 29 3.26 0.04 3.74
C CYS A 29 3.94 -0.51 5.00
N HIS A 30 3.47 -1.63 5.55
CA HIS A 30 4.11 -2.26 6.71
C HIS A 30 5.56 -2.66 6.44
N LYS A 31 5.84 -3.26 5.28
CA LYS A 31 7.21 -3.62 4.90
C LYS A 31 8.13 -2.40 4.78
N LYS A 32 7.63 -1.28 4.24
CA LYS A 32 8.39 -0.03 4.20
C LYS A 32 8.66 0.52 5.59
N ALA A 33 7.66 0.50 6.48
CA ALA A 33 7.82 0.92 7.86
C ALA A 33 8.89 0.08 8.59
N GLU A 34 8.84 -1.25 8.45
CA GLU A 34 9.83 -2.15 9.03
C GLU A 34 11.24 -1.88 8.51
N ASN A 35 11.40 -1.71 7.19
CA ASN A 35 12.69 -1.40 6.58
C ASN A 35 13.26 -0.08 7.10
N LEU A 36 12.42 0.94 7.25
CA LEU A 36 12.81 2.25 7.80
C LEU A 36 13.35 2.13 9.22
N ARG A 37 12.69 1.34 10.09
CA ARG A 37 13.14 1.12 11.47
C ARG A 37 14.46 0.35 11.52
N THR A 38 14.52 -0.74 10.77
CA THR A 38 15.59 -1.74 10.90
C THR A 38 16.87 -1.33 10.17
N HIS A 39 16.76 -0.69 9.01
CA HIS A 39 17.92 -0.36 8.17
C HIS A 39 18.33 1.10 8.27
N TRP A 40 17.38 2.02 8.44
CA TRP A 40 17.65 3.46 8.40
C TRP A 40 17.43 4.17 9.74
N GLN A 41 16.96 3.44 10.77
CA GLN A 41 16.66 3.97 12.11
C GLN A 41 15.72 5.19 12.09
N ASP A 42 14.89 5.30 11.05
CA ASP A 42 13.99 6.43 10.85
C ASP A 42 12.58 6.07 11.35
N GLU A 43 12.41 6.19 12.67
CA GLU A 43 11.13 5.96 13.34
C GLU A 43 10.03 6.95 12.92
N THR A 44 10.40 8.16 12.50
CA THR A 44 9.42 9.19 12.13
C THR A 44 8.77 8.81 10.81
N SER A 45 9.57 8.49 9.79
CA SER A 45 9.06 8.02 8.51
C SER A 45 8.35 6.67 8.63
N ALA A 46 8.86 5.76 9.48
CA ALA A 46 8.21 4.48 9.72
C ALA A 46 6.78 4.65 10.26
N LYS A 47 6.55 5.59 11.18
CA LYS A 47 5.22 5.91 11.71
C LYS A 47 4.25 6.41 10.63
N PHE A 48 4.72 7.17 9.64
CA PHE A 48 3.87 7.61 8.54
C PHE A 48 3.42 6.44 7.67
N TRP A 49 4.32 5.48 7.38
CA TRP A 49 3.97 4.28 6.64
C TRP A 49 3.00 3.37 7.40
N ASP A 50 3.18 3.17 8.69
CA ASP A 50 2.22 2.41 9.50
C ASP A 50 0.86 3.11 9.61
N LYS A 51 0.84 4.44 9.69
CA LYS A 51 -0.41 5.20 9.65
C LYS A 51 -1.13 5.01 8.31
N ALA A 52 -0.40 5.06 7.20
CA ALA A 52 -0.97 4.81 5.87
C ALA A 52 -1.54 3.38 5.75
N ALA A 53 -0.82 2.37 6.26
CA ALA A 53 -1.29 0.99 6.28
C ALA A 53 -2.64 0.85 7.01
N ARG A 54 -2.74 1.42 8.22
CA ARG A 54 -4.00 1.43 8.99
C ARG A 54 -5.14 2.17 8.30
N GLN A 55 -4.84 3.23 7.56
CA GLN A 55 -5.85 3.93 6.78
C GLN A 55 -6.39 3.05 5.65
N ILE A 56 -5.53 2.26 5.00
CA ILE A 56 -5.90 1.33 3.94
C ILE A 56 -6.74 0.17 4.50
N GLU A 57 -6.35 -0.40 5.64
CA GLU A 57 -7.09 -1.45 6.36
C GLU A 57 -8.54 -1.05 6.67
N GLN A 58 -8.77 0.25 6.91
CA GLN A 58 -10.10 0.79 7.22
C GLN A 58 -10.95 1.10 5.97
N ILE A 59 -10.40 0.97 4.76
CA ILE A 59 -11.16 1.20 3.53
C ILE A 59 -12.06 -0.01 3.29
N ASN A 60 -13.34 0.17 3.60
CA ASN A 60 -14.35 -0.83 3.28
C ASN A 60 -14.84 -0.60 1.85
N VAL A 61 -14.47 -1.50 0.94
CA VAL A 61 -14.87 -1.45 -0.47
C VAL A 61 -15.80 -2.61 -0.77
N ASP A 62 -16.99 -2.28 -1.26
CA ASP A 62 -18.01 -3.22 -1.73
C ASP A 62 -18.32 -2.89 -3.20
N VAL A 63 -17.43 -3.33 -4.10
CA VAL A 63 -17.52 -3.10 -5.56
C VAL A 63 -17.15 -4.36 -6.34
#